data_AF-A0A2E7VFU5-F1
#
_entry.id   AF-A0A2E7VFU5-F1
#
_cell.length_a   1.000
_cell.length_b   1.000
_cell.length_c   1.000
_cell.angle_alpha   90.00
_cell.angle_beta   90.00
_cell.angle_gamma   90.00
#
_symmetry.space_group_name_H-M   'P 1'
#
loop_
_entity.id
_entity.type
_entity.pdbx_description
1 polymer ?
#
loop_
_entity_poly.entity_id
_entity_poly.type
_entity_poly.pdbx_seq_one_letter_code
_entity_poly.pdbx_strand_id
1 'polypeptide(L)'
;MTTKSDPFARLSFIPYLLALSAGVTWYAHKELFERVDEWSLWTYVWGPGRAQLEPRHWASWTLGVIIFMLAFEMFRRFDWFFRPTPGSALPDPTEKNNQGEDDGNTPRKPANEARDKERQRVREERKREREERKRERARKREEDKARREQDKADDLRKRAERAAKERARKVSEAAEETFREEDRQVELEHGKALGLQGKLTPDEIKKKYRELMTQYHPDKVRNMGDEIREVAERKAKEINEAYDYFRKKYDL
;
A
#
# COMPACT_ATOMS: atom_id res chain seq x y z
N MET A 1 -21.68 -62.62 -22.36
CA MET A 1 -20.29 -62.15 -22.10
C MET A 1 -20.36 -60.65 -21.87
N THR A 2 -20.54 -60.22 -20.62
CA THR A 2 -20.65 -58.81 -20.23
C THR A 2 -19.36 -58.42 -19.53
N THR A 3 -18.57 -57.55 -20.15
CA THR A 3 -17.33 -57.01 -19.61
C THR A 3 -17.66 -56.04 -18.46
N LYS A 4 -17.28 -56.42 -17.23
CA LYS A 4 -17.28 -55.55 -16.06
C LYS A 4 -16.34 -54.38 -16.34
N SER A 5 -16.89 -53.17 -16.47
CA SER A 5 -16.08 -51.94 -16.55
C SER A 5 -15.65 -51.54 -15.14
N ASP A 6 -14.39 -51.80 -14.79
CA ASP A 6 -13.83 -51.48 -13.48
C ASP A 6 -13.77 -49.94 -13.25
N PRO A 7 -14.34 -49.44 -12.14
CA PRO A 7 -14.31 -48.01 -11.80
C PRO A 7 -12.91 -47.52 -11.39
N PHE A 8 -11.97 -48.43 -11.12
CA PHE A 8 -10.62 -48.10 -10.68
C PHE A 8 -9.66 -47.72 -11.82
N ALA A 9 -9.97 -48.06 -13.07
CA ALA A 9 -9.16 -47.63 -14.22
C ALA A 9 -9.21 -46.10 -14.44
N ARG A 10 -10.22 -45.42 -13.89
CA ARG A 10 -10.44 -43.97 -14.07
C ARG A 10 -9.74 -43.11 -13.01
N LEU A 11 -9.31 -43.69 -11.88
CA LEU A 11 -8.63 -42.95 -10.81
C LEU A 11 -7.12 -42.77 -11.07
N SER A 12 -6.52 -43.63 -11.90
CA SER A 12 -5.07 -43.62 -12.17
C SER A 12 -4.60 -42.51 -13.13
N PHE A 13 -5.51 -41.85 -13.85
CA PHE A 13 -5.16 -40.80 -14.83
C PHE A 13 -5.17 -39.37 -14.26
N ILE A 14 -5.82 -39.15 -13.11
CA ILE A 14 -5.93 -37.85 -12.45
C ILE A 14 -4.54 -37.23 -12.12
N PRO A 15 -3.55 -37.97 -11.56
CA PRO A 15 -2.24 -37.38 -11.29
C PRO A 15 -1.49 -37.00 -12.58
N TYR A 16 -1.66 -37.76 -13.67
CA TYR A 16 -1.04 -37.45 -14.96
C TYR A 16 -1.67 -36.22 -15.62
N LEU A 17 -2.99 -36.05 -15.50
CA LEU A 17 -3.67 -34.86 -16.00
C LEU A 17 -3.29 -33.59 -15.22
N LEU A 18 -3.12 -33.70 -13.90
CA LEU A 18 -2.61 -32.60 -13.08
C LEU A 18 -1.17 -32.24 -13.45
N ALA A 19 -0.29 -33.24 -13.62
CA ALA A 19 1.09 -33.03 -14.05
C ALA A 19 1.18 -32.41 -15.45
N LEU A 20 0.32 -32.84 -16.38
CA LEU A 20 0.27 -32.30 -17.74
C LEU A 20 -0.28 -30.87 -17.75
N SER A 21 -1.28 -30.56 -16.91
CA SER A 21 -1.75 -29.17 -16.74
C SER A 21 -0.69 -28.27 -16.11
N ALA A 22 0.06 -28.78 -15.13
CA ALA A 22 1.16 -28.04 -14.49
C ALA A 22 2.31 -27.80 -15.47
N GLY A 23 2.64 -28.81 -16.30
CA GLY A 23 3.63 -28.69 -17.36
C GLY A 23 3.22 -27.70 -18.44
N VAL A 24 1.97 -27.74 -18.91
CA VAL A 24 1.43 -26.78 -19.88
C VAL A 24 1.38 -25.37 -19.29
N THR A 25 1.02 -25.23 -18.01
CA THR A 25 1.01 -23.94 -17.32
C THR A 25 2.42 -23.38 -17.14
N TRP A 26 3.40 -24.22 -16.78
CA TRP A 26 4.81 -23.83 -16.69
C TRP A 26 5.39 -23.46 -18.05
N TYR A 27 5.09 -24.23 -19.09
CA TYR A 27 5.53 -23.97 -20.46
C TYR A 27 4.89 -22.70 -21.03
N ALA A 28 3.58 -22.51 -20.84
CA ALA A 28 2.90 -21.28 -21.22
C ALA A 28 3.44 -20.08 -20.42
N HIS A 29 3.72 -20.24 -19.13
CA HIS A 29 4.32 -19.16 -18.34
C HIS A 29 5.75 -18.84 -18.77
N LYS A 30 6.54 -19.83 -19.19
CA LYS A 30 7.94 -19.62 -19.60
C LYS A 30 8.05 -19.09 -21.03
N GLU A 31 7.37 -19.71 -21.98
CA GLU A 31 7.51 -19.42 -23.41
C GLU A 31 6.66 -18.22 -23.85
N LEU A 32 5.46 -18.03 -23.27
CA LEU A 32 4.56 -16.94 -23.65
C LEU A 32 5.04 -15.60 -23.08
N PHE A 33 5.62 -15.59 -21.86
CA PHE A 33 6.07 -14.36 -21.22
C PHE A 33 7.46 -13.88 -21.67
N GLU A 34 8.30 -14.74 -22.22
CA GLU A 34 9.58 -14.30 -22.83
C GLU A 34 9.36 -13.40 -24.07
N ARG A 35 8.18 -13.46 -24.71
CA ARG A 35 7.83 -12.63 -25.88
C ARG A 35 6.75 -11.56 -25.64
N VAL A 36 6.26 -11.42 -24.41
CA VAL A 36 5.25 -10.39 -24.07
C VAL A 36 5.79 -8.98 -24.30
N ASP A 37 7.09 -8.76 -24.10
CA ASP A 37 7.74 -7.47 -24.32
C ASP A 37 7.83 -7.07 -25.82
N GLU A 38 7.72 -8.02 -26.76
CA GLU A 38 7.78 -7.77 -28.22
C GLU A 38 6.41 -7.53 -28.87
N TRP A 39 5.31 -7.71 -28.12
CA TRP A 39 3.96 -7.55 -28.67
C TRP A 39 3.59 -6.07 -28.88
N SER A 40 3.68 -5.64 -30.14
CA SER A 40 3.25 -4.31 -30.62
C SER A 40 1.76 -3.99 -30.40
N LEU A 41 0.94 -4.97 -29.98
CA LEU A 41 -0.45 -4.76 -29.59
C LEU A 41 -0.57 -3.91 -28.31
N TRP A 42 0.38 -4.01 -27.38
CA TRP A 42 0.33 -3.26 -26.12
C TRP A 42 0.63 -1.77 -26.31
N THR A 43 1.49 -1.41 -27.27
CA THR A 43 1.77 -0.01 -27.61
C THR A 43 0.60 0.65 -28.34
N TYR A 44 -0.20 -0.11 -29.08
CA TYR A 44 -1.39 0.38 -29.79
C TYR A 44 -2.57 0.67 -28.86
N VAL A 45 -2.77 -0.16 -27.84
CA VAL A 45 -3.88 0.01 -26.87
C VAL A 45 -3.62 1.16 -25.89
N TRP A 46 -2.36 1.45 -25.55
CA TRP A 46 -2.01 2.41 -24.49
C TRP A 46 -1.30 3.68 -24.95
N GLY A 47 -1.00 3.80 -26.26
CA GLY A 47 -0.43 5.00 -26.88
C GLY A 47 1.07 5.21 -26.60
N PRO A 48 1.81 5.87 -27.51
CA PRO A 48 3.28 5.87 -27.52
C PRO A 48 3.95 6.82 -26.50
N GLY A 49 3.30 7.15 -25.38
CA GLY A 49 3.66 8.31 -24.55
C GLY A 49 3.99 8.05 -23.09
N ARG A 50 4.26 6.81 -22.65
CA ARG A 50 4.59 6.52 -21.23
C ARG A 50 5.76 5.55 -21.07
N ALA A 51 6.91 5.91 -21.62
CA ALA A 51 8.17 5.25 -21.31
C ALA A 51 8.74 5.75 -19.97
N GLN A 52 8.15 5.38 -18.81
CA GLN A 52 8.80 5.53 -17.49
C GLN A 52 8.07 4.89 -16.28
N LEU A 53 7.27 3.85 -16.46
CA LEU A 53 6.83 3.02 -15.35
C LEU A 53 7.29 1.59 -15.65
N GLU A 54 8.24 1.08 -14.88
CA GLU A 54 8.70 -0.31 -14.98
C GLU A 54 7.49 -1.27 -14.96
N PRO A 55 7.15 -1.94 -16.07
CA PRO A 55 5.97 -2.78 -16.14
C PRO A 55 6.29 -4.24 -15.76
N ARG A 56 7.35 -4.49 -14.99
CA ARG A 56 7.93 -5.83 -14.87
C ARG A 56 7.19 -6.82 -13.97
N HIS A 57 6.38 -6.37 -13.02
CA HIS A 57 5.80 -7.28 -12.02
C HIS A 57 4.27 -7.19 -11.86
N TRP A 58 3.68 -6.04 -12.14
CA TRP A 58 2.24 -5.84 -11.93
C TRP A 58 1.39 -6.34 -13.11
N ALA A 59 1.92 -6.27 -14.34
CA ALA A 59 1.27 -6.78 -15.54
C ALA A 59 1.22 -8.32 -15.56
N SER A 60 2.27 -9.00 -15.09
CA SER A 60 2.30 -10.47 -15.00
C SER A 60 1.32 -11.02 -13.96
N TRP A 61 1.20 -10.36 -12.81
CA TRP A 61 0.23 -10.74 -11.79
C TRP A 61 -1.22 -10.50 -12.23
N THR A 62 -1.51 -9.38 -12.88
CA THR A 62 -2.88 -9.07 -13.31
C THR A 62 -3.34 -10.00 -14.43
N LEU A 63 -2.50 -10.28 -15.43
CA LEU A 63 -2.85 -11.24 -16.48
C LEU A 63 -2.96 -12.67 -15.93
N GLY A 64 -2.06 -13.07 -15.03
CA GLY A 64 -2.13 -14.37 -14.36
C GLY A 64 -3.42 -14.54 -13.56
N VAL A 65 -3.86 -13.51 -12.84
CA VAL A 65 -5.13 -13.51 -12.09
C VAL A 65 -6.34 -13.55 -13.03
N ILE A 66 -6.31 -12.86 -14.17
CA ILE A 66 -7.40 -12.89 -15.16
C ILE A 66 -7.51 -14.26 -15.82
N ILE A 67 -6.38 -14.86 -16.23
CA ILE A 67 -6.36 -16.22 -16.80
C ILE A 67 -6.82 -17.24 -15.75
N PHE A 68 -6.39 -17.09 -14.49
CA PHE A 68 -6.85 -17.93 -13.39
C PHE A 68 -8.36 -17.80 -13.15
N MET A 69 -8.91 -16.57 -13.17
CA MET A 69 -10.34 -16.34 -13.04
C MET A 69 -11.14 -16.95 -14.20
N LEU A 70 -10.64 -16.85 -15.43
CA LEU A 70 -11.29 -17.45 -16.61
C LEU A 70 -11.23 -18.99 -16.57
N ALA A 71 -10.09 -19.56 -16.17
CA ALA A 71 -9.93 -21.00 -15.98
C ALA A 71 -10.80 -21.52 -14.82
N PHE A 72 -10.91 -20.75 -13.74
CA PHE A 72 -11.75 -21.06 -12.58
C PHE A 72 -13.23 -20.98 -12.94
N GLU A 73 -13.66 -19.99 -13.72
CA GLU A 73 -15.06 -19.88 -14.19
C GLU A 73 -15.41 -21.01 -15.15
N MET A 74 -14.50 -21.39 -16.05
CA MET A 74 -14.61 -22.59 -16.91
C MET A 74 -14.72 -23.87 -16.08
N PHE A 75 -13.91 -24.03 -15.03
CA PHE A 75 -13.95 -25.18 -14.11
C PHE A 75 -15.26 -25.22 -13.30
N ARG A 76 -15.73 -24.05 -12.81
CA ARG A 76 -17.02 -23.92 -12.10
C ARG A 76 -18.21 -24.31 -12.99
N ARG A 77 -18.09 -24.08 -14.30
CA ARG A 77 -19.08 -24.45 -15.30
C ARG A 77 -18.98 -25.92 -15.72
N PHE A 78 -17.80 -26.53 -15.58
CA PHE A 78 -17.53 -27.96 -15.79
C PHE A 78 -18.10 -28.86 -14.68
N ASP A 79 -18.34 -28.30 -13.48
CA ASP A 79 -18.99 -28.97 -12.34
C ASP A 79 -20.45 -29.41 -12.63
N TRP A 80 -21.04 -28.91 -13.73
CA TRP A 80 -22.33 -29.37 -14.25
C TRP A 80 -22.27 -30.80 -14.81
N PHE A 81 -21.10 -31.27 -15.25
CA PHE A 81 -20.92 -32.57 -15.90
C PHE A 81 -20.91 -33.76 -14.91
N PHE A 82 -20.72 -33.50 -13.61
CA PHE A 82 -20.77 -34.51 -12.54
C PHE A 82 -22.05 -34.48 -11.70
N ARG A 83 -23.07 -33.69 -12.09
CA ARG A 83 -24.39 -33.82 -11.46
C ARG A 83 -24.97 -35.18 -11.85
N PRO A 84 -25.27 -36.09 -10.89
CA PRO A 84 -25.97 -37.31 -11.21
C PRO A 84 -27.33 -36.94 -11.84
N THR A 85 -27.66 -37.61 -12.95
CA THR A 85 -28.98 -37.57 -13.56
C THR A 85 -30.05 -37.80 -12.48
N PRO A 86 -31.02 -36.89 -12.29
CA PRO A 86 -32.13 -37.15 -11.38
C PRO A 86 -33.03 -38.19 -12.04
N GLY A 87 -32.79 -39.48 -11.75
CA GLY A 87 -33.47 -40.56 -12.44
C GLY A 87 -32.95 -41.96 -12.12
N SER A 88 -32.55 -42.22 -10.89
CA SER A 88 -32.45 -43.59 -10.38
C SER A 88 -33.11 -43.65 -9.01
N ALA A 89 -34.25 -44.33 -8.95
CA ALA A 89 -34.95 -44.65 -7.72
C ALA A 89 -34.00 -45.43 -6.80
N LEU A 90 -33.68 -44.85 -5.65
CA LEU A 90 -33.06 -45.58 -4.54
C LEU A 90 -34.19 -46.21 -3.72
N PRO A 91 -34.06 -47.49 -3.32
CA PRO A 91 -35.06 -48.16 -2.51
C PRO A 91 -35.05 -47.56 -1.10
N ASP A 92 -36.25 -47.22 -0.62
CA ASP A 92 -36.53 -46.66 0.71
C ASP A 92 -36.12 -47.67 1.80
N PRO A 93 -35.18 -47.35 2.71
CA PRO A 93 -34.79 -48.24 3.79
C PRO A 93 -35.71 -48.08 4.99
N THR A 94 -37.04 -48.06 4.79
CA THR A 94 -38.01 -48.14 5.89
C THR A 94 -39.24 -48.99 5.56
N GLU A 95 -39.10 -50.05 4.78
CA GLU A 95 -40.14 -51.09 4.74
C GLU A 95 -39.90 -52.15 5.82
N LYS A 96 -40.09 -51.73 7.09
CA LYS A 96 -40.37 -52.69 8.16
C LYS A 96 -41.87 -52.93 8.18
N ASN A 97 -42.20 -54.10 7.66
CA ASN A 97 -43.41 -54.87 7.86
C ASN A 97 -44.05 -54.59 9.24
N ASN A 98 -45.14 -53.82 9.24
CA ASN A 98 -46.08 -53.72 10.36
C ASN A 98 -47.43 -54.28 9.84
N GLN A 99 -47.48 -55.60 9.68
CA GLN A 99 -48.70 -56.33 9.96
C GLN A 99 -48.75 -56.50 11.48
N GLY A 100 -49.66 -55.78 12.09
CA GLY A 100 -49.86 -55.72 13.54
C GLY A 100 -50.92 -54.69 13.82
N GLU A 101 -52.17 -55.10 13.58
CA GLU A 101 -53.33 -54.74 14.39
C GLU A 101 -53.43 -53.26 14.81
N ASP A 102 -54.13 -52.50 13.97
CA ASP A 102 -54.77 -51.24 14.34
C ASP A 102 -55.91 -51.55 15.33
N ASP A 103 -55.53 -51.77 16.58
CA ASP A 103 -56.42 -51.77 17.73
C ASP A 103 -56.64 -50.32 18.12
N GLY A 104 -57.50 -49.67 17.35
CA GLY A 104 -58.14 -48.44 17.76
C GLY A 104 -58.70 -48.60 19.17
N ASN A 105 -58.31 -47.67 20.04
CA ASN A 105 -58.89 -47.43 21.37
C ASN A 105 -58.33 -48.25 22.54
N THR A 106 -57.02 -48.16 22.79
CA THR A 106 -56.53 -48.07 24.18
C THR A 106 -56.38 -46.59 24.55
N PRO A 107 -57.14 -46.06 25.52
CA PRO A 107 -56.92 -44.69 26.00
C PRO A 107 -55.47 -44.57 26.44
N ARG A 108 -54.68 -43.73 25.77
CA ARG A 108 -53.35 -43.38 26.26
C ARG A 108 -53.56 -42.88 27.67
N LYS A 109 -53.03 -43.62 28.66
CA LYS A 109 -53.11 -43.21 30.06
C LYS A 109 -52.69 -41.73 30.13
N PRO A 110 -53.44 -40.85 30.80
CA PRO A 110 -53.22 -39.39 30.78
C PRO A 110 -51.77 -38.98 31.13
N ALA A 111 -51.03 -39.86 31.81
CA ALA A 111 -49.59 -39.74 32.07
C ALA A 111 -48.69 -39.67 30.81
N ASN A 112 -49.01 -40.37 29.71
CA ASN A 112 -48.16 -40.42 28.51
C ASN A 112 -48.27 -39.15 27.65
N GLU A 113 -49.47 -38.59 27.50
CA GLU A 113 -49.68 -37.33 26.76
C GLU A 113 -49.12 -36.11 27.49
N ALA A 114 -49.25 -36.09 28.82
CA ALA A 114 -48.63 -35.06 29.65
C ALA A 114 -47.10 -35.07 29.48
N ARG A 115 -46.50 -36.25 29.47
CA ARG A 115 -45.05 -36.44 29.28
C ARG A 115 -44.58 -36.02 27.89
N ASP A 116 -45.37 -36.24 26.84
CA ASP A 116 -45.02 -35.81 25.49
C ASP A 116 -45.12 -34.29 25.31
N LYS A 117 -46.14 -33.66 25.90
CA LYS A 117 -46.25 -32.18 25.96
C LYS A 117 -45.10 -31.55 26.73
N GLU A 118 -44.69 -32.16 27.85
CA GLU A 118 -43.52 -31.73 28.62
C GLU A 118 -42.22 -31.86 27.79
N ARG A 119 -42.01 -32.98 27.10
CA ARG A 119 -40.86 -33.16 26.19
C ARG A 119 -40.83 -32.12 25.07
N GLN A 120 -41.99 -31.76 24.50
CA GLN A 120 -42.08 -30.71 23.48
C GLN A 120 -41.70 -29.34 24.05
N ARG A 121 -42.22 -28.97 25.23
CA ARG A 121 -41.85 -27.72 25.92
C ARG A 121 -40.35 -27.63 26.18
N VAL A 122 -39.75 -28.70 26.72
CA VAL A 122 -38.29 -28.75 26.98
C VAL A 122 -37.48 -28.66 25.68
N ARG A 123 -37.96 -29.24 24.57
CA ARG A 123 -37.29 -29.12 23.26
C ARG A 123 -37.37 -27.71 22.71
N GLU A 124 -38.52 -27.04 22.83
CA GLU A 124 -38.70 -25.65 22.41
C GLU A 124 -37.87 -24.69 23.25
N GLU A 125 -37.84 -24.88 24.57
CA GLU A 125 -37.01 -24.12 25.49
C GLU A 125 -35.52 -24.26 25.13
N ARG A 126 -35.01 -25.49 24.97
CA ARG A 126 -33.64 -25.73 24.51
C ARG A 126 -33.36 -25.11 23.13
N LYS A 127 -34.34 -25.05 22.24
CA LYS A 127 -34.20 -24.38 20.93
C LYS A 127 -34.05 -22.88 21.11
N ARG A 128 -34.87 -22.26 21.97
CA ARG A 128 -34.78 -20.83 22.30
C ARG A 128 -33.45 -20.49 22.95
N GLU A 129 -32.99 -21.27 23.93
CA GLU A 129 -31.68 -21.08 24.57
C GLU A 129 -30.52 -21.18 23.57
N ARG A 130 -30.58 -22.14 22.63
CA ARG A 130 -29.55 -22.29 21.59
C ARG A 130 -29.52 -21.09 20.65
N GLU A 131 -30.69 -20.59 20.24
CA GLU A 131 -30.80 -19.40 19.39
C GLU A 131 -30.33 -18.14 20.13
N GLU A 132 -30.67 -17.99 21.41
CA GLU A 132 -30.19 -16.88 22.24
C GLU A 132 -28.67 -16.90 22.40
N ARG A 133 -28.09 -18.05 22.77
CA ARG A 133 -26.62 -18.23 22.82
C ARG A 133 -25.96 -17.96 21.47
N LYS A 134 -26.62 -18.32 20.36
CA LYS A 134 -26.12 -18.05 19.01
C LYS A 134 -26.13 -16.55 18.70
N ARG A 135 -27.21 -15.84 19.07
CA ARG A 135 -27.33 -14.37 18.94
C ARG A 135 -26.32 -13.64 19.82
N GLU A 136 -26.15 -14.06 21.06
CA GLU A 136 -25.17 -13.50 22.00
C GLU A 136 -23.74 -13.65 21.46
N ARG A 137 -23.38 -14.85 20.99
CA ARG A 137 -22.08 -15.09 20.33
C ARG A 137 -21.90 -14.26 19.08
N ALA A 138 -22.97 -14.03 18.30
CA ALA A 138 -22.91 -13.16 17.12
C ALA A 138 -22.65 -11.70 17.51
N ARG A 139 -23.39 -11.17 18.51
CA ARG A 139 -23.18 -9.81 19.04
C ARG A 139 -21.76 -9.61 19.55
N LYS A 140 -21.25 -10.53 20.39
CA LYS A 140 -19.88 -10.45 20.90
C LYS A 140 -18.84 -10.46 19.77
N ARG A 141 -19.05 -11.27 18.72
CA ARG A 141 -18.18 -11.28 17.54
C ARG A 141 -18.23 -9.96 16.76
N GLU A 142 -19.38 -9.31 16.67
CA GLU A 142 -19.52 -8.00 16.03
C GLU A 142 -18.87 -6.91 16.87
N GLU A 143 -19.05 -6.91 18.18
CA GLU A 143 -18.37 -6.00 19.11
C GLU A 143 -16.84 -6.16 19.04
N ASP A 144 -16.34 -7.40 19.08
CA ASP A 144 -14.90 -7.69 18.95
C ASP A 144 -14.35 -7.22 17.59
N LYS A 145 -15.14 -7.35 16.51
CA LYS A 145 -14.77 -6.85 15.18
C LYS A 145 -14.73 -5.32 15.17
N ALA A 146 -15.75 -4.66 15.69
CA ALA A 146 -15.82 -3.21 15.76
C ALA A 146 -14.67 -2.63 16.60
N ARG A 147 -14.36 -3.26 17.75
CA ARG A 147 -13.21 -2.89 18.59
C ARG A 147 -11.89 -3.01 17.81
N ARG A 148 -11.68 -4.10 17.08
CA ARG A 148 -10.47 -4.29 16.24
C ARG A 148 -10.38 -3.27 15.11
N GLU A 149 -11.51 -2.88 14.52
CA GLU A 149 -11.54 -1.86 13.48
C GLU A 149 -11.23 -0.47 14.04
N GLN A 150 -11.76 -0.15 15.22
CA GLN A 150 -11.41 1.07 15.95
C GLN A 150 -9.92 1.10 16.31
N ASP A 151 -9.39 0.03 16.90
CA ASP A 151 -7.95 -0.07 17.24
C ASP A 151 -7.08 0.15 15.99
N LYS A 152 -7.46 -0.44 14.84
CA LYS A 152 -6.76 -0.24 13.56
C LYS A 152 -6.86 1.21 13.07
N ALA A 153 -8.03 1.84 13.16
CA ALA A 153 -8.23 3.22 12.74
C ALA A 153 -7.39 4.18 13.60
N ASP A 154 -7.34 3.96 14.91
CA ASP A 154 -6.52 4.75 15.84
C ASP A 154 -5.02 4.58 15.57
N ASP A 155 -4.56 3.36 15.30
CA ASP A 155 -3.16 3.10 14.92
C ASP A 155 -2.80 3.78 13.59
N LEU A 156 -3.69 3.74 12.61
CA LEU A 156 -3.50 4.44 11.33
C LEU A 156 -3.45 5.96 11.54
N ARG A 157 -4.34 6.52 12.36
CA ARG A 157 -4.34 7.94 12.71
C ARG A 157 -3.04 8.35 13.38
N LYS A 158 -2.57 7.60 14.38
CA LYS A 158 -1.30 7.87 15.08
C LYS A 158 -0.10 7.77 14.13
N ARG A 159 -0.09 6.82 13.20
CA ARG A 159 0.96 6.72 12.17
C ARG A 159 0.95 7.91 11.22
N ALA A 160 -0.24 8.32 10.76
CA ALA A 160 -0.38 9.49 9.89
C ALA A 160 0.07 10.78 10.59
N GLU A 161 -0.28 10.96 11.86
CA GLU A 161 0.15 12.10 12.67
C GLU A 161 1.68 12.14 12.86
N ARG A 162 2.30 11.00 13.19
CA ARG A 162 3.77 10.88 13.29
C ARG A 162 4.45 11.20 11.96
N ALA A 163 3.94 10.67 10.85
CA ALA A 163 4.46 10.95 9.52
C ALA A 163 4.31 12.42 9.13
N ALA A 164 3.18 13.05 9.47
CA ALA A 164 2.97 14.47 9.23
C ALA A 164 3.93 15.34 10.06
N LYS A 165 4.13 15.01 11.34
CA LYS A 165 5.09 15.70 12.22
C LYS A 165 6.53 15.56 11.73
N GLU A 166 6.92 14.37 11.28
CA GLU A 166 8.25 14.14 10.71
C GLU A 166 8.46 14.93 9.41
N ARG A 167 7.44 14.97 8.53
CA ARG A 167 7.49 15.79 7.32
C ARG A 167 7.62 17.27 7.65
N ALA A 168 6.83 17.78 8.60
CA ALA A 168 6.91 19.17 9.03
C ALA A 168 8.31 19.51 9.57
N ARG A 169 8.89 18.61 10.38
CA ARG A 169 10.27 18.75 10.89
C ARG A 169 11.31 18.79 9.76
N LYS A 170 11.21 17.90 8.78
CA LYS A 170 12.14 17.88 7.63
C LYS A 170 12.03 19.15 6.79
N VAL A 171 10.81 19.66 6.60
CA VAL A 171 10.59 20.92 5.89
C VAL A 171 11.20 22.11 6.65
N SER A 172 11.03 22.17 7.97
CA SER A 172 11.66 23.23 8.78
C SER A 172 13.19 23.12 8.76
N GLU A 173 13.75 21.92 8.89
CA GLU A 173 15.20 21.69 8.83
C GLU A 173 15.77 22.09 7.46
N ALA A 174 15.08 21.74 6.36
CA ALA A 174 15.47 22.14 5.02
C ALA A 174 15.40 23.66 4.82
N ALA A 175 14.36 24.32 5.32
CA ALA A 175 14.25 25.79 5.25
C ALA A 175 15.33 26.51 6.06
N GLU A 176 15.72 25.96 7.22
CA GLU A 176 16.85 26.50 8.00
C GLU A 176 18.20 26.25 7.32
N GLU A 177 18.35 25.17 6.57
CA GLU A 177 19.56 24.90 5.79
C GLU A 177 19.67 25.85 4.59
N THR A 178 18.57 26.09 3.87
CA THR A 178 18.57 27.07 2.77
C THR A 178 18.90 28.47 3.26
N PHE A 179 18.31 28.90 4.37
CA PHE A 179 18.61 30.21 4.95
C PHE A 179 20.09 30.34 5.38
N ARG A 180 20.65 29.28 5.98
CA ARG A 180 22.08 29.26 6.34
C ARG A 180 23.00 29.29 5.12
N GLU A 181 22.61 28.66 4.03
CA GLU A 181 23.39 28.69 2.78
C GLU A 181 23.33 30.06 2.11
N GLU A 182 22.16 30.68 2.08
CA GLU A 182 21.99 32.06 1.60
C GLU A 182 22.84 33.04 2.41
N ASP A 183 22.79 32.97 3.75
CA ASP A 183 23.61 33.81 4.64
C ASP A 183 25.12 33.58 4.42
N ARG A 184 25.56 32.33 4.24
CA ARG A 184 26.95 32.02 3.86
C ARG A 184 27.33 32.62 2.52
N GLN A 185 26.44 32.54 1.53
CA GLN A 185 26.72 33.08 0.21
C GLN A 185 26.86 34.61 0.24
N VAL A 186 25.96 35.29 0.94
CA VAL A 186 26.04 36.74 1.16
C VAL A 186 27.33 37.12 1.89
N GLU A 187 27.72 36.34 2.91
CA GLU A 187 29.00 36.53 3.62
C GLU A 187 30.21 36.38 2.70
N LEU A 188 30.21 35.38 1.82
CA LEU A 188 31.27 35.15 0.85
C LEU A 188 31.33 36.26 -0.21
N GLU A 189 30.19 36.78 -0.66
CA GLU A 189 30.11 37.88 -1.63
C GLU A 189 30.69 39.18 -1.05
N HIS A 190 30.28 39.55 0.17
CA HIS A 190 30.86 40.70 0.86
C HIS A 190 32.34 40.49 1.22
N GLY A 191 32.73 39.28 1.60
CA GLY A 191 34.14 38.92 1.84
C GLY A 191 35.00 39.13 0.60
N LYS A 192 34.51 38.69 -0.58
CA LYS A 192 35.19 38.90 -1.87
C LYS A 192 35.33 40.38 -2.22
N ALA A 193 34.33 41.22 -1.91
CA ALA A 193 34.43 42.67 -2.13
C ALA A 193 35.57 43.32 -1.32
N LEU A 194 35.88 42.79 -0.13
CA LEU A 194 37.02 43.19 0.70
C LEU A 194 38.33 42.45 0.35
N GLY A 195 38.31 41.56 -0.65
CA GLY A 195 39.46 40.74 -1.04
C GLY A 195 39.83 39.67 -0.02
N LEU A 196 38.89 39.28 0.85
CA LEU A 196 39.07 38.21 1.83
C LEU A 196 38.46 36.90 1.31
N GLN A 197 39.12 35.78 1.62
CA GLN A 197 38.66 34.45 1.26
C GLN A 197 38.83 33.51 2.45
N GLY A 198 37.82 32.69 2.72
CA GLY A 198 37.86 31.69 3.79
C GLY A 198 37.31 32.20 5.12
N LYS A 199 38.02 31.94 6.22
CA LYS A 199 37.56 32.32 7.56
C LYS A 199 37.80 33.81 7.78
N LEU A 200 36.72 34.55 7.95
CA LEU A 200 36.74 35.98 8.20
C LEU A 200 36.81 36.24 9.71
N THR A 201 37.84 36.97 10.14
CA THR A 201 37.90 37.47 11.52
C THR A 201 37.57 38.96 11.58
N PRO A 202 36.92 39.44 12.66
CA PRO A 202 36.64 40.85 12.91
C PRO A 202 37.83 41.80 12.67
N ASP A 203 39.01 41.41 13.13
CA ASP A 203 40.22 42.21 13.03
C ASP A 203 40.74 42.28 11.58
N GLU A 204 40.67 41.17 10.84
CA GLU A 204 41.05 41.12 9.42
C GLU A 204 40.12 41.99 8.56
N ILE A 205 38.80 41.95 8.84
CA ILE A 205 37.81 42.79 8.16
C ILE A 205 38.14 44.28 8.37
N LYS A 206 38.35 44.70 9.63
CA LYS A 206 38.72 46.09 9.97
C LYS A 206 40.03 46.52 9.31
N LYS A 207 41.04 45.64 9.32
CA LYS A 207 42.34 45.91 8.70
C LYS A 207 42.20 46.11 7.19
N LYS A 208 41.52 45.19 6.48
CA LYS A 208 41.32 45.27 5.03
C LYS A 208 40.49 46.46 4.61
N TYR A 209 39.44 46.78 5.36
CA TYR A 209 38.65 47.98 5.12
C TYR A 209 39.51 49.25 5.14
N ARG A 210 40.37 49.42 6.17
CA ARG A 210 41.28 50.58 6.28
C ARG A 210 42.29 50.62 5.14
N GLU A 211 42.86 49.47 4.78
CA GLU A 211 43.80 49.35 3.65
C GLU A 211 43.14 49.77 2.32
N LEU A 212 41.96 49.24 2.01
CA LEU A 212 41.25 49.51 0.77
C LEU A 212 40.71 50.94 0.71
N MET A 213 40.16 51.46 1.79
CA MET A 213 39.67 52.84 1.84
C MET A 213 40.80 53.84 1.67
N THR A 214 42.01 53.53 2.17
CA THR A 214 43.20 54.36 1.95
C THR A 214 43.64 54.40 0.47
N GLN A 215 43.26 53.39 -0.34
CA GLN A 215 43.58 53.33 -1.77
C GLN A 215 42.52 54.02 -2.63
N TYR A 216 41.23 53.82 -2.31
CA TYR A 216 40.10 54.30 -3.10
C TYR A 216 39.40 55.55 -2.54
N HIS A 217 39.95 56.21 -1.51
CA HIS A 217 39.34 57.40 -0.92
C HIS A 217 39.13 58.51 -1.97
N PRO A 218 37.94 59.14 -2.04
CA PRO A 218 37.63 60.17 -3.05
C PRO A 218 38.62 61.34 -3.03
N ASP A 219 39.14 61.70 -1.85
CA ASP A 219 40.13 62.77 -1.70
C ASP A 219 41.48 62.45 -2.39
N LYS A 220 41.90 61.18 -2.43
CA LYS A 220 43.16 60.78 -3.08
C LYS A 220 43.05 60.71 -4.60
N VAL A 221 41.89 60.31 -5.11
CA VAL A 221 41.64 60.20 -6.56
C VAL A 221 41.13 61.51 -7.17
N ARG A 222 40.94 62.57 -6.35
CA ARG A 222 40.43 63.87 -6.80
C ARG A 222 41.29 64.52 -7.89
N ASN A 223 42.61 64.31 -7.82
CA ASN A 223 43.56 64.83 -8.81
C ASN A 223 43.79 63.88 -9.99
N MET A 224 43.07 62.75 -10.07
CA MET A 224 43.17 61.78 -11.15
C MET A 224 42.10 62.04 -12.23
N GLY A 225 42.27 61.44 -13.41
CA GLY A 225 41.31 61.56 -14.51
C GLY A 225 39.91 61.05 -14.15
N ASP A 226 38.89 61.56 -14.85
CA ASP A 226 37.47 61.27 -14.57
C ASP A 226 37.17 59.76 -14.51
N GLU A 227 37.75 58.96 -15.40
CA GLU A 227 37.57 57.50 -15.43
C GLU A 227 38.07 56.82 -14.14
N ILE A 228 39.20 57.25 -13.59
CA ILE A 228 39.76 56.67 -12.36
C ILE A 228 38.89 57.05 -11.16
N ARG A 229 38.37 58.28 -11.15
CA ARG A 229 37.46 58.75 -10.11
C ARG A 229 36.19 57.90 -10.07
N GLU A 230 35.57 57.65 -11.22
CA GLU A 230 34.36 56.82 -11.32
C GLU A 230 34.59 55.39 -10.83
N VAL A 231 35.71 54.77 -11.22
CA VAL A 231 36.06 53.42 -10.77
C VAL A 231 36.31 53.38 -9.27
N ALA A 232 37.01 54.38 -8.72
CA ALA A 232 37.29 54.47 -7.29
C ALA A 232 36.02 54.70 -6.47
N GLU A 233 35.10 55.57 -6.92
CA GLU A 233 33.81 55.79 -6.27
C GLU A 233 32.97 54.50 -6.24
N ARG A 234 32.88 53.78 -7.36
CA ARG A 234 32.17 52.49 -7.42
C ARG A 234 32.78 51.47 -6.46
N LYS A 235 34.11 51.36 -6.41
CA LYS A 235 34.81 50.43 -5.51
C LYS A 235 34.67 50.83 -4.05
N ALA A 236 34.80 52.11 -3.72
CA ALA A 236 34.61 52.61 -2.36
C ALA A 236 33.19 52.32 -1.85
N LYS A 237 32.18 52.44 -2.72
CA LYS A 237 30.80 52.08 -2.40
C LYS A 237 30.65 50.58 -2.09
N GLU A 238 31.17 49.69 -2.94
CA GLU A 238 31.17 48.24 -2.72
C GLU A 238 31.85 47.85 -1.38
N ILE A 239 32.98 48.50 -1.06
CA ILE A 239 33.75 48.29 0.17
C ILE A 239 32.94 48.71 1.42
N ASN A 240 32.26 49.86 1.35
CA ASN A 240 31.40 50.34 2.44
C ASN A 240 30.22 49.42 2.69
N GLU A 241 29.53 49.00 1.62
CA GLU A 241 28.39 48.07 1.72
C GLU A 241 28.81 46.74 2.37
N ALA A 242 29.96 46.19 1.97
CA ALA A 242 30.51 44.99 2.57
C ALA A 242 30.90 45.18 4.05
N TYR A 243 31.54 46.29 4.39
CA TYR A 243 31.92 46.59 5.77
C TYR A 243 30.69 46.77 6.67
N ASP A 244 29.65 47.47 6.19
CA ASP A 244 28.40 47.68 6.93
C ASP A 244 27.66 46.36 7.20
N TYR A 245 27.66 45.43 6.24
CA TYR A 245 27.13 44.09 6.44
C TYR A 245 27.87 43.37 7.58
N PHE A 246 29.20 43.31 7.52
CA PHE A 246 30.00 42.65 8.56
C PHE A 246 29.92 43.34 9.92
N ARG A 247 29.78 44.66 9.92
CA ARG A 247 29.59 45.43 11.15
C ARG A 247 28.31 45.04 11.85
N LYS A 248 27.21 44.87 11.12
CA LYS A 248 25.94 44.39 11.68
C LYS A 248 26.01 42.93 12.13
N LYS A 249 26.72 42.08 11.38
CA LYS A 249 26.82 40.63 11.66
C LYS A 249 27.71 40.31 12.86
N TYR A 250 28.84 41.01 13.02
CA TYR A 250 29.84 40.75 14.08
C TYR A 250 29.88 41.83 15.18
N ASP A 251 28.99 42.81 15.15
CA ASP A 251 28.94 43.94 16.08
C ASP A 251 30.30 44.65 16.23
N LEU A 252 30.87 45.05 15.07
CA LEU A 252 32.23 45.63 14.95
C LEU A 252 32.36 47.07 15.45
#